data_AF-A0A2E5KQY3-F1
#
_entry.id   AF-A0A2E5KQY3-F1
#
_cell.length_a   1.000
_cell.length_b   1.000
_cell.length_c   1.000
_cell.angle_alpha   90.00
_cell.angle_beta   90.00
_cell.angle_gamma   90.00
#
_symmetry.space_group_name_H-M   'P 1'
#
loop_
_entity.id
_entity.type
_entity.pdbx_description
1 polymer ?
#
loop_
_entity_poly.entity_id
_entity_poly.type
_entity_poly.pdbx_seq_one_letter_code
_entity_poly.pdbx_strand_id
1 'polypeptide(L)'
;MSTVKPRQALHWGNPPNGTYNAPIHLGLQRDAFGSPDLLIDTRDNRNGAEYTQALLAGEFDMGHIGTPPLFAALAETDAYVIVGQGVVRHPCFWVVALCLLVHSHRRHPPVAGLHLLDARRRG
;
A
#
# COMPACT_ATOMS: atom_id res chain seq x y z
N MET A 1 -11.31 -10.81 33.67
CA MET A 1 -9.95 -10.84 33.08
C MET A 1 -10.12 -10.64 31.58
N SER A 2 -9.72 -9.48 31.04
CA SER A 2 -9.84 -9.20 29.61
C SER A 2 -8.72 -9.93 28.87
N THR A 3 -9.06 -10.86 27.98
CA THR A 3 -8.07 -11.49 27.09
C THR A 3 -7.58 -10.44 26.11
N VAL A 4 -6.36 -9.95 26.30
CA VAL A 4 -5.71 -9.06 25.33
C VAL A 4 -5.51 -9.86 24.05
N LYS A 5 -6.26 -9.50 23.01
CA LYS A 5 -6.07 -10.07 21.68
C LYS A 5 -4.70 -9.58 21.17
N PRO A 6 -3.84 -10.44 20.60
CA PRO A 6 -2.57 -10.00 20.07
C PRO A 6 -2.79 -8.92 19.01
N ARG A 7 -2.08 -7.79 19.12
CA ARG A 7 -2.15 -6.71 18.13
C ARG A 7 -1.70 -7.27 16.78
N GLN A 8 -2.52 -7.10 15.76
CA GLN A 8 -2.12 -7.41 14.40
C GLN A 8 -1.11 -6.36 13.97
N ALA A 9 0.10 -6.80 13.61
CA ALA A 9 1.11 -5.93 13.04
C ALA A 9 0.82 -5.72 11.55
N LEU A 10 0.89 -4.48 11.10
CA LEU A 10 0.88 -4.09 9.69
C LEU A 10 2.26 -3.55 9.35
N HIS A 11 2.97 -4.26 8.49
CA HIS A 11 4.32 -3.92 8.06
C HIS A 11 4.26 -2.89 6.93
N TRP A 12 4.72 -1.68 7.21
CA TRP A 12 4.71 -0.55 6.29
C TRP A 12 6.11 -0.29 5.73
N GLY A 13 6.27 -0.45 4.42
CA GLY A 13 7.53 -0.17 3.73
C GLY A 13 7.65 1.29 3.33
N ASN A 14 8.68 1.97 3.84
CA ASN A 14 8.98 3.36 3.52
C ASN A 14 10.01 3.46 2.38
N PRO A 15 9.71 4.16 1.26
CA PRO A 15 10.72 4.47 0.26
C PRO A 15 11.83 5.36 0.84
N PRO A 16 13.05 5.35 0.25
CA PRO A 16 14.20 6.12 0.73
C PRO A 16 13.99 7.64 0.63
N ASN A 17 13.08 8.11 -0.23
CA ASN A 17 12.75 9.53 -0.31
C ASN A 17 11.72 9.88 0.77
N GLY A 18 12.21 10.43 1.88
CA GLY A 18 11.40 10.76 3.06
C GLY A 18 10.19 11.67 2.81
N THR A 19 10.16 12.40 1.69
CA THR A 19 9.03 13.27 1.32
C THR A 19 7.72 12.49 1.21
N TYR A 20 7.76 11.26 0.68
CA TYR A 20 6.57 10.41 0.56
C TYR A 20 6.18 9.74 1.88
N ASN A 21 7.05 9.78 2.90
CA ASN A 21 6.80 9.16 4.21
C ASN A 21 6.11 10.14 5.17
N ALA A 22 6.03 11.43 4.84
CA ALA A 22 5.37 12.43 5.68
C ALA A 22 3.95 12.04 6.14
N PRO A 23 3.06 11.46 5.30
CA PRO A 23 1.73 11.04 5.73
C PRO A 23 1.75 9.95 6.80
N ILE A 24 2.60 8.91 6.65
CA ILE A 24 2.67 7.82 7.62
C ILE A 24 3.24 8.32 8.95
N HIS A 25 4.29 9.16 8.91
CA HIS A 25 4.83 9.77 10.12
C HIS A 25 3.81 10.67 10.84
N LEU A 26 3.07 11.52 10.10
CA LEU A 26 2.03 12.36 10.68
C LEU A 26 0.87 11.53 11.25
N GLY A 27 0.49 10.45 10.57
CA GLY A 27 -0.56 9.54 11.04
C GLY A 27 -0.17 8.86 12.35
N LEU A 28 1.06 8.36 12.44
CA LEU A 28 1.59 7.76 13.67
C LEU A 28 1.70 8.78 14.80
N GLN A 29 2.23 9.97 14.52
CA GLN A 29 2.37 11.03 15.53
C GLN A 29 1.02 11.49 16.10
N ARG A 30 -0.04 11.46 15.29
CA ARG A 30 -1.39 11.90 15.66
C ARG A 30 -2.28 10.78 16.18
N ASP A 31 -1.75 9.56 16.31
CA ASP A 31 -2.55 8.36 16.60
C ASP A 31 -3.76 8.21 15.66
N ALA A 32 -3.59 8.60 14.39
CA ALA A 32 -4.67 8.67 13.42
C ALA A 32 -5.18 7.29 12.99
N PHE A 33 -4.43 6.24 13.30
CA PHE A 33 -4.80 4.86 13.00
C PHE A 33 -5.69 4.24 14.10
N GLY A 34 -5.75 4.85 15.29
CA GLY A 34 -6.85 4.83 16.26
C GLY A 34 -7.38 3.47 16.75
N SER A 35 -6.78 2.36 16.32
CA SER A 35 -7.22 1.01 16.67
C SER A 35 -6.28 0.43 17.72
N PRO A 36 -6.75 0.15 18.95
CA PRO A 36 -5.91 -0.40 20.01
C PRO A 36 -5.37 -1.81 19.67
N ASP A 37 -5.96 -2.47 18.67
CA ASP A 37 -5.60 -3.81 18.21
C ASP A 37 -4.68 -3.79 16.98
N LEU A 38 -4.31 -2.62 16.46
CA LEU A 38 -3.44 -2.46 15.31
C LEU A 38 -2.09 -1.88 15.74
N LEU A 39 -1.00 -2.56 15.39
CA LEU A 39 0.34 -2.02 15.48
C LEU A 39 0.84 -1.75 14.06
N ILE A 40 1.31 -0.53 13.79
CA ILE A 40 1.95 -0.22 12.50
C ILE A 40 3.47 -0.24 12.72
N ASP A 41 4.14 -1.14 12.04
CA ASP A 41 5.59 -1.31 12.07
C ASP A 41 6.18 -0.77 10.76
N THR A 42 6.94 0.32 10.83
CA THR A 42 7.50 0.98 9.64
C THR A 42 8.95 0.57 9.44
N ARG A 43 9.33 0.20 8.20
CA ARG A 43 10.71 -0.09 7.82
C ARG A 43 11.20 0.87 6.74
N ASP A 44 12.27 1.61 7.06
CA ASP A 44 12.96 2.45 6.09
C ASP A 44 13.87 1.60 5.20
N ASN A 45 13.79 1.85 3.89
CA ASN A 45 14.61 1.15 2.89
C ASN A 45 15.75 2.05 2.42
N ARG A 46 16.94 1.47 2.22
CA ARG A 46 18.16 2.21 1.92
C ARG A 46 18.15 2.90 0.56
N ASN A 47 17.55 2.27 -0.44
CA ASN A 47 17.47 2.80 -1.80
C ASN A 47 16.21 2.27 -2.52
N GLY A 48 15.94 2.83 -3.70
CA GLY A 48 14.75 2.50 -4.47
C GLY A 48 14.73 1.06 -4.97
N ALA A 49 15.88 0.51 -5.36
CA ALA A 49 15.97 -0.85 -5.89
C ALA A 49 15.61 -1.89 -4.82
N GLU A 50 16.17 -1.77 -3.61
CA GLU A 50 15.84 -2.64 -2.48
C GLU A 50 14.37 -2.52 -2.09
N TYR A 51 13.83 -1.29 -2.07
CA TYR A 51 12.42 -1.09 -1.79
C TYR A 51 11.52 -1.77 -2.83
N THR A 52 11.83 -1.61 -4.12
CA THR A 52 11.10 -2.29 -5.21
C THR A 52 11.13 -3.80 -5.03
N GLN A 53 12.31 -4.38 -4.76
CA GLN A 53 12.43 -5.83 -4.58
C GLN A 53 11.65 -6.34 -3.36
N ALA A 54 11.70 -5.62 -2.24
CA ALA A 54 10.94 -5.97 -1.04
C ALA A 54 9.43 -5.91 -1.29
N LEU A 55 8.95 -4.90 -2.04
CA LEU A 55 7.56 -4.85 -2.48
C LEU A 55 7.22 -6.05 -3.38
N LEU A 56 7.98 -6.31 -4.44
CA LEU A 56 7.73 -7.44 -5.34
C LEU A 56 7.74 -8.81 -4.63
N ALA A 57 8.56 -8.95 -3.59
CA ALA A 57 8.63 -10.14 -2.75
C ALA A 57 7.48 -10.25 -1.72
N GLY A 58 6.62 -9.24 -1.61
CA GLY A 58 5.50 -9.23 -0.66
C GLY A 58 5.93 -9.03 0.81
N GLU A 59 7.10 -8.42 1.05
CA GLU A 59 7.61 -8.22 2.42
C GLU A 59 6.82 -7.16 3.22
N PHE A 60 6.01 -6.35 2.54
CA PHE A 60 5.24 -5.28 3.16
C PHE A 60 3.74 -5.46 2.93
N ASP A 61 2.96 -5.14 3.95
CA ASP A 61 1.51 -5.06 3.87
C ASP A 61 1.07 -3.80 3.13
N MET A 62 1.78 -2.69 3.36
CA MET A 62 1.49 -1.38 2.75
C MET A 62 2.76 -0.59 2.45
N GLY A 63 2.65 0.41 1.57
CA GLY A 63 3.76 1.30 1.25
C GLY A 63 3.36 2.51 0.41
N HIS A 64 4.37 3.29 0.01
CA HIS A 64 4.21 4.45 -0.85
C HIS A 64 5.06 4.34 -2.11
N ILE A 65 4.47 4.67 -3.26
CA ILE A 65 5.18 4.71 -4.53
C ILE A 65 5.02 6.07 -5.19
N GLY A 66 6.02 6.54 -5.92
CA GLY A 66 5.96 7.87 -6.55
C GLY A 66 6.97 8.10 -7.66
N THR A 67 7.54 7.02 -8.22
CA THR A 67 8.54 7.12 -9.30
C THR A 67 8.14 6.21 -10.46
N PRO A 68 8.31 6.65 -11.73
CA PRO A 68 7.96 5.83 -12.90
C PRO A 68 8.59 4.42 -12.92
N PRO A 69 9.85 4.21 -12.51
CA PRO A 69 10.44 2.87 -12.47
C PRO A 69 9.72 1.91 -11.52
N LEU A 70 9.25 2.42 -10.36
CA LEU A 70 8.53 1.61 -9.38
C LEU A 70 7.11 1.27 -9.87
N PHE A 71 6.48 2.18 -10.63
CA PHE A 71 5.23 1.88 -11.34
C PHE A 71 5.40 0.77 -12.36
N ALA A 72 6.45 0.84 -13.18
CA ALA A 72 6.73 -0.18 -14.18
C ALA A 72 6.95 -1.55 -13.54
N ALA A 73 7.76 -1.61 -12.47
CA ALA A 73 8.01 -2.85 -11.75
C ALA A 73 6.74 -3.43 -11.11
N LEU A 74 5.92 -2.61 -10.45
CA LEU A 74 4.68 -3.10 -9.83
C LEU A 74 3.60 -3.46 -10.83
N ALA A 75 3.63 -2.93 -12.06
CA ALA A 75 2.72 -3.34 -13.13
C ALA A 75 2.98 -4.78 -13.61
N GLU A 76 4.12 -5.38 -13.25
CA GLU A 76 4.46 -6.77 -13.57
C GLU A 76 3.92 -7.77 -12.53
N THR A 77 3.21 -7.32 -11.49
CA THR A 77 2.67 -8.19 -10.44
C THR A 77 1.25 -7.80 -10.02
N ASP A 78 0.42 -8.80 -9.73
CA ASP A 78 -0.91 -8.62 -9.13
C ASP A 78 -0.87 -8.60 -7.59
N ALA A 79 0.33 -8.67 -6.98
CA ALA A 79 0.47 -8.76 -5.53
C ALA A 79 0.00 -7.49 -4.81
N TYR A 80 0.06 -6.32 -5.45
CA TYR A 80 -0.31 -5.04 -4.84
C TYR A 80 -1.39 -4.32 -5.62
N VAL A 81 -2.21 -3.58 -4.89
CA VAL A 81 -3.18 -2.64 -5.44
C VAL A 81 -2.94 -1.25 -4.91
N ILE A 82 -3.23 -0.25 -5.74
CA ILE A 82 -3.29 1.15 -5.32
C ILE A 82 -4.59 1.35 -4.53
N VAL A 83 -4.47 1.74 -3.26
CA VAL A 83 -5.61 1.99 -2.36
C VAL A 83 -5.81 3.46 -2.04
N GLY A 84 -4.88 4.32 -2.46
CA GLY A 84 -4.98 5.76 -2.27
C GLY A 84 -3.95 6.53 -3.07
N GLN A 85 -4.14 7.85 -3.11
CA GLN A 85 -3.23 8.79 -3.73
C GLN A 85 -3.06 10.01 -2.84
N GLY A 86 -1.83 10.47 -2.67
CA GLY A 86 -1.51 11.74 -2.04
C GLY A 86 -1.02 12.75 -3.06
N VAL A 87 -1.64 13.93 -3.04
CA VAL A 87 -1.23 15.08 -3.85
C VAL A 87 -0.49 16.05 -2.95
N VAL A 88 0.77 16.30 -3.28
CA VAL A 88 1.64 17.28 -2.61
C VAL A 88 2.10 18.31 -3.64
N ARG A 89 2.66 19.44 -3.18
CA ARG A 89 3.18 20.48 -4.10
C ARG A 89 4.25 19.98 -5.08
N HIS A 90 4.86 18.81 -4.84
CA HIS A 90 5.76 18.16 -5.79
C HIS A 90 6.00 16.68 -5.44
N PRO A 91 6.34 15.85 -6.45
CA PRO A 91 5.44 14.94 -7.19
C PRO A 91 4.45 14.13 -6.33
N CYS A 92 3.32 13.72 -6.93
CA CYS A 92 2.33 12.85 -6.29
C CYS A 92 2.95 11.51 -5.86
N PHE A 93 2.36 10.91 -4.84
CA PHE A 93 2.62 9.53 -4.46
C PHE A 93 1.31 8.75 -4.35
N TRP A 94 1.42 7.44 -4.38
CA TRP A 94 0.31 6.51 -4.29
C TRP A 94 0.54 5.58 -3.11
N VAL A 95 -0.53 5.24 -2.41
CA VAL A 95 -0.51 4.26 -1.33
C VAL A 95 -0.84 2.90 -1.95
N VAL A 96 0.02 1.92 -1.70
CA VAL A 96 -0.19 0.54 -2.15
C VAL A 96 -0.45 -0.37 -0.95
N ALA A 97 -1.23 -1.42 -1.18
CA ALA A 97 -1.48 -2.48 -0.20
C ALA A 97 -1.42 -3.85 -0.87
N LEU A 98 -0.95 -4.85 -0.13
CA LEU A 98 -0.92 -6.24 -0.57
C LEU A 98 -2.35 -6.77 -0.78
N CYS A 99 -2.61 -7.40 -1.93
CA CYS A 99 -3.92 -7.89 -2.36
C CYS A 99 -4.59 -8.85 -1.37
N LEU A 100 -3.81 -9.62 -0.61
CA LEU A 100 -4.32 -10.55 0.40
C LEU A 100 -5.07 -9.82 1.54
N LEU A 101 -4.72 -8.56 1.82
CA LEU A 101 -5.39 -7.71 2.80
C LEU A 101 -6.71 -7.14 2.29
N VAL A 102 -6.86 -7.00 0.97
CA VAL A 102 -8.07 -6.46 0.34
C VAL A 102 -9.15 -7.55 0.18
N HIS A 103 -8.76 -8.82 0.07
CA HIS A 103 -9.69 -9.94 -0.07
C HIS A 103 -10.22 -10.48 1.27
N SER A 104 -9.49 -10.33 2.37
CA SER A 104 -9.96 -10.74 3.71
C SER A 104 -11.13 -9.88 4.24
N HIS A 105 -11.33 -8.69 3.67
CA HIS A 105 -12.46 -7.79 3.99
C HIS A 105 -13.64 -7.85 3.01
N ARG A 106 -13.55 -8.59 1.88
CA ARG A 106 -14.68 -8.80 0.95
C ARG A 106 -15.57 -9.97 1.39
N ARG A 107 -16.31 -9.79 2.49
CA ARG A 107 -17.53 -10.59 2.78
C ARG A 107 -18.80 -9.93 2.22
N HIS A 108 -18.71 -9.25 1.08
CA HIS A 108 -19.87 -8.80 0.33
C HIS A 108 -19.64 -9.08 -1.16
N PRO A 109 -20.67 -9.58 -1.89
CA PRO A 109 -20.54 -9.91 -3.30
C PRO A 109 -20.23 -8.65 -4.12
N PRO A 110 -19.53 -8.77 -5.26
CA PRO A 110 -19.28 -7.65 -6.13
C PRO A 110 -20.62 -7.08 -6.59
N VAL A 111 -20.83 -5.78 -6.37
CA VAL A 111 -21.92 -5.05 -7.00
C VAL A 111 -21.67 -5.13 -8.51
N ALA A 112 -22.58 -5.80 -9.21
CA ALA A 112 -22.59 -5.86 -10.66
C ALA A 112 -22.68 -4.44 -11.22
N GLY A 113 -21.63 -3.98 -11.90
CA GLY A 113 -21.69 -2.69 -12.58
C GLY A 113 -20.34 -2.05 -12.83
N LEU A 114 -19.55 -2.60 -13.74
CA LEU A 114 -18.84 -1.82 -14.78
C LEU A 114 -18.25 -2.78 -15.83
N HIS A 115 -19.11 -3.24 -16.74
CA HIS A 115 -18.66 -3.67 -18.06
C HIS A 115 -18.48 -2.41 -18.92
N LEU A 116 -17.26 -2.13 -19.36
CA LEU A 116 -16.83 -1.32 -20.53
C LEU A 116 -15.36 -0.97 -20.23
N LEU A 117 -14.34 -1.50 -20.88
CA LEU A 117 -14.09 -1.51 -22.32
C LEU A 117 -13.13 -2.66 -22.64
N ASP A 118 -13.63 -3.68 -23.32
CA ASP A 118 -12.79 -4.63 -24.04
C ASP A 118 -13.21 -4.58 -25.52
N ALA A 119 -12.75 -3.53 -26.21
CA ALA A 119 -12.94 -3.36 -27.64
C ALA A 119 -11.64 -3.74 -28.36
N ARG A 120 -11.47 -5.05 -28.54
CA ARG A 120 -10.98 -5.72 -29.75
C ARG A 120 -10.08 -4.88 -30.67
N ARG A 121 -8.77 -5.07 -30.56
CA ARG A 121 -7.88 -5.01 -31.73
C ARG A 121 -8.12 -6.23 -32.61
N ARG A 122 -8.99 -6.06 -33.62
CA ARG A 122 -8.93 -6.80 -34.88
C ARG A 122 -9.06 -5.78 -36.00
N GLY A 123 -7.92 -5.45 -36.59
CA GLY A 123 -7.76 -4.75 -37.86
C GLY A 123 -6.56 -5.40 -38.53
#